data_AF-A0A933WQA9-F1
#
_entry.id   AF-A0A933WQA9-F1
#
_cell.length_a   1.000
_cell.length_b   1.000
_cell.length_c   1.000
_cell.angle_alpha   90.00
_cell.angle_beta   90.00
_cell.angle_gamma   90.00
#
_symmetry.space_group_name_H-M   'P 1'
#
loop_
_entity.id
_entity.type
_entity.pdbx_description
1 polymer ?
#
loop_
_entity_poly.entity_id
_entity_poly.type
_entity_poly.pdbx_seq_one_letter_code
_entity_poly.pdbx_strand_id
1 'polypeptide(L)'
;MNTSDLIIESKTTYGTRKSDVIRTGRNDDTIYALKGNDTVYAGLSNDTIYGNKGNDKLYGEQGNDTLYGDKGDDLLDGGNGNDILYGGKGKDILIGGKGDDIIYAGKGKDTIMFNNGDGHDTIKSYHQSAFKCDYDGHEGHEDRLKFDVNPLDLIFSRSGDNLEVMINGGTDSITIEDWNWRDESGRGRRHERDDKEYLIDEFRASNGKHLDDRKVEQLIQAMATFGADNGMSWSDAIQQKPQEVQTVLAQYWEKQ
;
A
#
# COMPACT_ATOMS: atom_id res chain seq x y z
N MET A 1 -1.34 -38.04 16.75
CA MET A 1 0.10 -38.10 17.07
C MET A 1 0.62 -36.68 16.97
N ASN A 2 1.23 -36.18 18.05
CA ASN A 2 1.71 -34.80 18.19
C ASN A 2 2.70 -34.44 17.08
N THR A 3 2.35 -33.46 16.25
CA THR A 3 3.35 -32.57 15.65
C THR A 3 3.55 -31.46 16.67
N SER A 4 4.56 -31.61 17.51
CA SER A 4 5.13 -30.50 18.26
C SER A 4 5.56 -29.45 17.23
N ASP A 5 4.73 -28.42 17.04
CA ASP A 5 5.11 -27.24 16.28
C ASP A 5 6.39 -26.70 16.93
N LEU A 6 7.46 -26.67 16.15
CA LEU A 6 8.77 -26.23 16.59
C LEU A 6 8.68 -24.72 16.76
N ILE A 7 8.31 -24.26 17.95
CA ILE A 7 8.47 -22.85 18.33
C ILE A 7 9.98 -22.65 18.49
N ILE A 8 10.56 -21.93 17.55
CA ILE A 8 11.98 -21.59 17.59
C ILE A 8 12.14 -20.46 18.61
N GLU A 9 12.78 -20.75 19.77
CA GLU A 9 13.08 -19.74 20.79
C GLU A 9 14.29 -18.84 20.42
N SER A 10 14.80 -18.95 19.18
CA SER A 10 15.95 -18.15 18.75
C SER A 10 15.52 -16.84 18.15
N LYS A 11 16.04 -15.74 18.71
CA LYS A 11 15.96 -14.38 18.16
C LYS A 11 16.39 -14.25 16.70
N THR A 12 17.06 -15.24 16.13
CA THR A 12 17.39 -15.26 14.71
C THR A 12 17.19 -16.65 14.12
N THR A 13 16.32 -16.75 13.12
CA THR A 13 15.95 -17.98 12.44
C THR A 13 16.40 -17.92 10.99
N TYR A 14 16.93 -19.03 10.48
CA TYR A 14 17.33 -19.18 9.08
C TYR A 14 16.58 -20.35 8.45
N GLY A 15 15.95 -20.10 7.31
CA GLY A 15 15.45 -21.12 6.40
C GLY A 15 16.59 -21.85 5.68
N THR A 16 16.23 -22.55 4.63
CA THR A 16 17.13 -23.37 3.81
C THR A 16 17.31 -22.74 2.43
N ARG A 17 17.51 -23.54 1.38
CA ARG A 17 17.51 -23.04 -0.01
C ARG A 17 16.33 -23.59 -0.81
N LYS A 18 15.35 -24.14 -0.11
CA LYS A 18 14.13 -24.75 -0.61
C LYS A 18 12.98 -24.04 0.09
N SER A 19 11.77 -24.23 -0.44
CA SER A 19 10.55 -23.82 0.25
C SER A 19 10.49 -24.37 1.68
N ASP A 20 10.37 -23.46 2.63
CA ASP A 20 10.27 -23.70 4.06
C ASP A 20 8.94 -23.17 4.60
N VAL A 21 8.52 -23.73 5.74
CA VAL A 21 7.45 -23.17 6.56
C VAL A 21 8.06 -22.84 7.92
N ILE A 22 8.20 -21.55 8.20
CA ILE A 22 8.84 -21.03 9.40
C ILE A 22 7.74 -20.49 10.32
N ARG A 23 7.80 -20.87 11.60
CA ARG A 23 6.93 -20.33 12.65
C ARG A 23 7.78 -19.93 13.84
N THR A 24 7.72 -18.67 14.22
CA THR A 24 8.38 -18.15 15.42
C THR A 24 7.37 -17.89 16.53
N GLY A 25 7.84 -17.35 17.65
CA GLY A 25 7.22 -17.53 18.95
C GLY A 25 6.53 -16.30 19.48
N ARG A 26 6.92 -15.91 20.70
CA ARG A 26 6.38 -14.75 21.41
C ARG A 26 7.39 -13.61 21.56
N ASN A 27 8.56 -13.75 20.93
CA ASN A 27 9.68 -12.84 21.14
C ASN A 27 9.90 -12.06 19.85
N ASP A 28 10.59 -10.93 19.97
CA ASP A 28 11.17 -10.27 18.80
C ASP A 28 12.18 -11.20 18.11
N ASP A 29 11.85 -11.62 16.90
CA ASP A 29 12.57 -12.58 16.09
C ASP A 29 13.03 -11.96 14.76
N THR A 30 14.24 -12.31 14.32
CA THR A 30 14.77 -11.97 12.99
C THR A 30 14.80 -13.20 12.11
N ILE A 31 14.10 -13.19 10.99
CA ILE A 31 13.89 -14.36 10.15
C ILE A 31 14.48 -14.13 8.76
N TYR A 32 15.33 -15.05 8.31
CA TYR A 32 15.86 -15.09 6.95
C TYR A 32 15.33 -16.34 6.23
N ALA A 33 14.39 -16.20 5.31
CA ALA A 33 13.81 -17.32 4.56
C ALA A 33 14.77 -17.86 3.47
N LEU A 34 15.64 -16.97 2.95
CA LEU A 34 16.76 -17.23 2.03
C LEU A 34 16.37 -17.52 0.57
N LYS A 35 16.05 -18.75 0.21
CA LYS A 35 15.65 -19.10 -1.16
C LYS A 35 14.56 -20.14 -1.09
N GLY A 36 13.62 -20.04 -2.00
CA GLY A 36 12.49 -20.95 -2.05
C GLY A 36 11.23 -20.12 -2.16
N ASN A 37 10.09 -20.79 -2.25
CA ASN A 37 8.82 -20.09 -2.03
C ASN A 37 8.44 -20.43 -0.59
N ASP A 38 8.70 -19.50 0.30
CA ASP A 38 8.66 -19.71 1.73
C ASP A 38 7.35 -19.22 2.33
N THR A 39 7.01 -19.73 3.51
CA THR A 39 5.87 -19.23 4.29
C THR A 39 6.34 -19.00 5.72
N VAL A 40 6.26 -17.75 6.17
CA VAL A 40 6.75 -17.31 7.48
C VAL A 40 5.58 -16.78 8.30
N TYR A 41 5.45 -17.27 9.53
CA TYR A 41 4.55 -16.72 10.56
C TYR A 41 5.39 -16.24 11.73
N ALA A 42 5.41 -14.94 11.99
CA ALA A 42 6.35 -14.34 12.93
C ALA A 42 5.88 -14.43 14.39
N GLY A 43 4.57 -14.42 14.62
CA GLY A 43 3.97 -14.74 15.92
C GLY A 43 3.55 -13.51 16.70
N LEU A 44 4.15 -13.32 17.88
CA LEU A 44 3.88 -12.15 18.71
C LEU A 44 5.15 -11.33 18.92
N SER A 45 4.95 -10.04 19.13
CA SER A 45 5.98 -9.02 19.36
C SER A 45 6.57 -8.51 18.05
N ASN A 46 7.67 -7.78 18.11
CA ASN A 46 8.12 -7.00 16.96
C ASN A 46 9.18 -7.78 16.18
N ASP A 47 8.81 -8.26 15.01
CA ASP A 47 9.61 -9.17 14.21
C ASP A 47 10.24 -8.47 13.00
N THR A 48 11.31 -9.06 12.48
CA THR A 48 11.92 -8.64 11.22
C THR A 48 12.05 -9.83 10.30
N ILE A 49 11.39 -9.78 9.14
CA ILE A 49 11.31 -10.89 8.18
C ILE A 49 11.98 -10.50 6.87
N TYR A 50 12.87 -11.36 6.37
CA TYR A 50 13.48 -11.27 5.05
C TYR A 50 13.09 -12.49 4.21
N GLY A 51 12.24 -12.31 3.19
CA GLY A 51 11.86 -13.33 2.20
C GLY A 51 13.03 -13.72 1.29
N ASN A 52 13.85 -12.73 0.92
CA ASN A 52 15.05 -12.88 0.09
C ASN A 52 14.80 -13.28 -1.37
N LYS A 53 14.51 -14.54 -1.68
CA LYS A 53 14.38 -14.97 -3.09
C LYS A 53 13.32 -16.05 -3.23
N GLY A 54 12.41 -15.76 -4.16
CA GLY A 54 11.33 -16.64 -4.56
C GLY A 54 10.02 -15.96 -4.22
N ASN A 55 8.92 -16.69 -4.35
CA ASN A 55 7.60 -16.09 -4.15
C ASN A 55 7.12 -16.46 -2.75
N ASP A 56 7.31 -15.53 -1.82
CA ASP A 56 7.19 -15.77 -0.40
C ASP A 56 5.85 -15.30 0.15
N LYS A 57 5.46 -15.88 1.29
CA LYS A 57 4.31 -15.44 2.09
C LYS A 57 4.78 -15.10 3.48
N LEU A 58 4.78 -13.82 3.80
CA LEU A 58 5.32 -13.28 5.04
C LEU A 58 4.16 -12.72 5.87
N TYR A 59 3.96 -13.27 7.06
CA TYR A 59 2.94 -12.85 8.03
C TYR A 59 3.63 -12.35 9.30
N GLY A 60 3.52 -11.06 9.61
CA GLY A 60 4.01 -10.45 10.87
C GLY A 60 3.16 -10.86 12.08
N GLU A 61 1.85 -10.94 11.88
CA GLU A 61 0.84 -11.36 12.86
C GLU A 61 0.55 -10.32 13.95
N GLN A 62 1.30 -10.26 15.06
CA GLN A 62 1.02 -9.32 16.15
C GLN A 62 2.29 -8.58 16.56
N GLY A 63 2.25 -7.26 16.56
CA GLY A 63 3.38 -6.42 16.95
C GLY A 63 3.69 -5.43 15.86
N ASN A 64 4.75 -4.65 16.05
CA ASN A 64 5.22 -3.71 15.05
C ASN A 64 6.34 -4.37 14.26
N ASP A 65 5.99 -4.94 13.12
CA ASP A 65 6.83 -5.80 12.32
C ASP A 65 7.50 -5.05 11.18
N THR A 66 8.60 -5.61 10.68
CA THR A 66 9.26 -5.14 9.46
C THR A 66 9.43 -6.29 8.48
N LEU A 67 8.75 -6.21 7.33
CA LEU A 67 8.71 -7.26 6.33
C LEU A 67 9.42 -6.82 5.05
N TYR A 68 10.36 -7.63 4.57
CA TYR A 68 11.04 -7.45 3.29
C TYR A 68 10.75 -8.66 2.38
N GLY A 69 9.98 -8.46 1.30
CA GLY A 69 9.78 -9.50 0.26
C GLY A 69 11.05 -9.76 -0.55
N ASP A 70 11.82 -8.70 -0.80
CA ASP A 70 13.06 -8.69 -1.57
C ASP A 70 12.88 -9.02 -3.06
N LYS A 71 12.84 -10.29 -3.46
CA LYS A 71 12.80 -10.69 -4.88
C LYS A 71 11.82 -11.83 -5.11
N GLY A 72 10.86 -11.58 -5.98
CA GLY A 72 9.86 -12.53 -6.43
C GLY A 72 8.50 -11.89 -6.34
N ASP A 73 7.46 -12.65 -6.66
CA ASP A 73 6.09 -12.15 -6.46
C ASP A 73 5.64 -12.54 -5.05
N ASP A 74 5.69 -11.60 -4.12
CA ASP A 74 5.55 -11.86 -2.68
C ASP A 74 4.16 -11.46 -2.15
N LEU A 75 3.76 -12.08 -1.04
CA LEU A 75 2.63 -11.65 -0.22
C LEU A 75 3.15 -11.24 1.15
N LEU A 76 2.95 -9.97 1.52
CA LEU A 76 3.31 -9.41 2.81
C LEU A 76 2.02 -8.98 3.54
N ASP A 77 1.84 -9.49 4.75
CA ASP A 77 0.73 -9.19 5.65
C ASP A 77 1.32 -8.82 7.02
N GLY A 78 1.26 -7.53 7.38
CA GLY A 78 1.79 -7.01 8.64
C GLY A 78 1.01 -7.57 9.82
N GLY A 79 -0.31 -7.41 9.80
CA GLY A 79 -1.23 -8.03 10.74
C GLY A 79 -1.82 -7.02 11.71
N ASN A 80 -1.48 -7.08 13.00
CA ASN A 80 -1.88 -6.05 13.96
C ASN A 80 -0.62 -5.34 14.48
N GLY A 81 -0.65 -4.03 14.51
CA GLY A 81 0.43 -3.18 15.01
C GLY A 81 0.86 -2.20 13.93
N ASN A 82 1.88 -1.41 14.20
CA ASN A 82 2.36 -0.42 13.23
C ASN A 82 3.56 -1.00 12.48
N ASP A 83 3.29 -1.47 11.28
CA ASP A 83 4.19 -2.30 10.48
C ASP A 83 4.91 -1.50 9.39
N ILE A 84 6.03 -2.03 8.93
CA ILE A 84 6.77 -1.50 7.78
C ILE A 84 6.94 -2.60 6.75
N LEU A 85 6.34 -2.43 5.58
CA LEU A 85 6.35 -3.40 4.49
C LEU A 85 7.17 -2.89 3.31
N TYR A 86 8.10 -3.71 2.85
CA TYR A 86 8.90 -3.51 1.65
C TYR A 86 8.66 -4.68 0.69
N GLY A 87 7.88 -4.47 -0.38
CA GLY A 87 7.61 -5.52 -1.38
C GLY A 87 8.90 -5.94 -2.09
N GLY A 88 9.56 -4.98 -2.72
CA GLY A 88 10.89 -5.17 -3.28
C GLY A 88 10.85 -5.25 -4.80
N LYS A 89 11.13 -6.41 -5.39
CA LYS A 89 11.07 -6.62 -6.83
C LYS A 89 10.11 -7.74 -7.15
N GLY A 90 9.15 -7.47 -8.02
CA GLY A 90 8.22 -8.46 -8.55
C GLY A 90 6.81 -7.92 -8.52
N LYS A 91 5.80 -8.78 -8.51
CA LYS A 91 4.42 -8.35 -8.36
C LYS A 91 3.94 -8.71 -6.97
N ASP A 92 4.01 -7.74 -6.08
CA ASP A 92 3.80 -7.96 -4.67
C ASP A 92 2.35 -7.65 -4.27
N ILE A 93 1.87 -8.36 -3.25
CA ILE A 93 0.63 -8.05 -2.56
C ILE A 93 1.00 -7.60 -1.15
N LEU A 94 0.66 -6.35 -0.82
CA LEU A 94 0.99 -5.74 0.46
C LEU A 94 -0.30 -5.42 1.23
N ILE A 95 -0.38 -5.92 2.45
CA ILE A 95 -1.48 -5.71 3.38
C ILE A 95 -0.83 -5.22 4.68
N GLY A 96 -0.99 -3.93 5.01
CA GLY A 96 -0.52 -3.41 6.30
C GLY A 96 -1.21 -4.14 7.44
N GLY A 97 -2.54 -4.16 7.39
CA GLY A 97 -3.35 -4.79 8.41
C GLY A 97 -3.91 -3.69 9.30
N LYS A 98 -4.02 -3.93 10.61
CA LYS A 98 -4.48 -2.92 11.55
C LYS A 98 -3.32 -2.18 12.16
N GLY A 99 -3.34 -0.86 12.09
CA GLY A 99 -2.40 0.00 12.79
C GLY A 99 -2.15 1.25 11.96
N ASP A 100 -1.00 1.87 12.15
CA ASP A 100 -0.58 2.94 11.26
C ASP A 100 0.67 2.44 10.52
N ASP A 101 0.47 1.92 9.30
CA ASP A 101 1.50 1.19 8.57
C ASP A 101 2.24 2.05 7.55
N ILE A 102 3.49 1.66 7.24
CA ILE A 102 4.29 2.27 6.17
C ILE A 102 4.56 1.24 5.09
N ILE A 103 4.14 1.55 3.87
CA ILE A 103 4.19 0.63 2.73
C ILE A 103 5.09 1.19 1.64
N TYR A 104 6.08 0.39 1.25
CA TYR A 104 6.92 0.61 0.08
C TYR A 104 6.72 -0.56 -0.89
N ALA A 105 5.93 -0.35 -1.94
CA ALA A 105 5.61 -1.38 -2.92
C ALA A 105 6.89 -1.90 -3.61
N GLY A 106 7.66 -0.99 -4.19
CA GLY A 106 8.96 -1.32 -4.79
C GLY A 106 8.88 -1.27 -6.31
N LYS A 107 9.45 -2.28 -6.98
CA LYS A 107 9.46 -2.40 -8.43
C LYS A 107 8.52 -3.51 -8.86
N GLY A 108 7.77 -3.22 -9.92
CA GLY A 108 6.89 -4.16 -10.58
C GLY A 108 5.45 -3.69 -10.48
N LYS A 109 4.50 -4.61 -10.58
CA LYS A 109 3.07 -4.27 -10.61
C LYS A 109 2.45 -4.74 -9.32
N ASP A 110 2.42 -3.85 -8.34
CA ASP A 110 2.10 -4.19 -6.98
C ASP A 110 0.62 -3.94 -6.68
N THR A 111 0.09 -4.64 -5.68
CA THR A 111 -1.26 -4.45 -5.17
C THR A 111 -1.21 -4.22 -3.68
N ILE A 112 -1.61 -3.03 -3.27
CA ILE A 112 -1.77 -2.65 -1.87
C ILE A 112 -3.24 -2.80 -1.51
N MET A 113 -3.54 -3.47 -0.40
CA MET A 113 -4.91 -3.61 0.11
C MET A 113 -5.12 -2.70 1.31
N PHE A 114 -6.20 -1.92 1.29
CA PHE A 114 -6.59 -1.03 2.39
C PHE A 114 -8.10 -1.04 2.60
N ASN A 115 -8.56 -1.19 3.85
CA ASN A 115 -9.94 -1.44 4.22
C ASN A 115 -10.33 -0.76 5.55
N ASN A 116 -11.60 -0.92 5.94
CA ASN A 116 -12.07 -0.47 7.24
C ASN A 116 -11.37 -1.22 8.38
N GLY A 117 -10.92 -0.48 9.38
CA GLY A 117 -10.20 -0.99 10.54
C GLY A 117 -8.68 -1.11 10.34
N ASP A 118 -8.17 -0.75 9.16
CA ASP A 118 -6.74 -0.81 8.87
C ASP A 118 -5.97 0.35 9.50
N GLY A 119 -6.64 1.47 9.86
CA GLY A 119 -6.04 2.61 10.55
C GLY A 119 -5.51 3.70 9.62
N HIS A 120 -4.35 4.29 9.93
CA HIS A 120 -3.79 5.43 9.20
C HIS A 120 -2.49 5.09 8.45
N ASP A 121 -2.64 4.50 7.27
CA ASP A 121 -1.50 3.99 6.49
C ASP A 121 -0.86 5.05 5.61
N THR A 122 0.42 4.83 5.30
CA THR A 122 1.20 5.69 4.39
C THR A 122 1.94 4.88 3.34
N ILE A 123 1.63 5.12 2.07
CA ILE A 123 2.36 4.61 0.92
C ILE A 123 3.45 5.61 0.55
N LYS A 124 4.68 5.12 0.48
CA LYS A 124 5.87 5.93 0.19
C LYS A 124 6.64 5.39 -0.99
N SER A 125 7.28 6.30 -1.71
CA SER A 125 8.25 5.95 -2.75
C SER A 125 9.50 5.33 -2.12
N TYR A 126 10.05 4.30 -2.77
CA TYR A 126 11.38 3.77 -2.45
C TYR A 126 12.46 4.72 -2.97
N HIS A 127 12.49 5.98 -2.50
CA HIS A 127 13.54 6.94 -2.84
C HIS A 127 14.80 6.65 -2.02
N GLN A 128 15.51 5.56 -2.34
CA GLN A 128 16.94 5.53 -2.04
C GLN A 128 17.63 6.59 -2.91
N SER A 129 17.90 7.74 -2.28
CA SER A 129 18.72 8.83 -2.81
C SER A 129 19.83 8.35 -3.78
N ALA A 130 19.91 9.02 -4.93
CA ALA A 130 21.01 9.01 -5.90
C ALA A 130 21.27 7.75 -6.77
N PHE A 131 20.53 6.64 -6.63
CA PHE A 131 20.68 5.51 -7.55
C PHE A 131 19.55 5.49 -8.58
N LYS A 132 19.78 6.26 -9.65
CA LYS A 132 19.34 6.07 -11.03
C LYS A 132 18.29 4.97 -11.18
N CYS A 133 17.04 5.36 -11.44
CA CYS A 133 16.00 4.48 -11.98
C CYS A 133 16.67 3.60 -13.03
N ASP A 134 16.66 2.30 -12.76
CA ASP A 134 17.26 1.27 -13.59
C ASP A 134 16.67 1.45 -14.99
N TYR A 135 17.54 1.84 -15.93
CA TYR A 135 17.21 2.27 -17.30
C TYR A 135 16.79 1.08 -18.20
N ASP A 136 16.47 -0.05 -17.57
CA ASP A 136 16.07 -1.33 -18.15
C ASP A 136 14.54 -1.50 -18.18
N GLY A 137 13.79 -0.39 -18.28
CA GLY A 137 12.61 -0.26 -19.15
C GLY A 137 11.50 -1.32 -19.16
N HIS A 138 11.36 -2.22 -18.18
CA HIS A 138 10.47 -3.38 -18.34
C HIS A 138 9.70 -3.89 -17.12
N GLU A 139 9.70 -3.21 -15.98
CA GLU A 139 8.77 -3.54 -14.90
C GLU A 139 7.97 -2.28 -14.59
N GLY A 140 6.92 -2.05 -15.41
CA GLY A 140 6.07 -0.88 -15.24
C GLY A 140 5.45 -0.89 -13.85
N HIS A 141 5.52 0.27 -13.18
CA HIS A 141 5.00 0.56 -11.85
C HIS A 141 3.46 0.66 -11.81
N GLU A 142 2.75 -0.20 -12.57
CA GLU A 142 1.27 -0.21 -12.65
C GLU A 142 0.65 -0.72 -11.33
N ASP A 143 0.86 0.08 -10.30
CA ASP A 143 0.56 -0.21 -8.92
C ASP A 143 -0.89 0.11 -8.62
N ARG A 144 -1.49 -0.74 -7.79
CA ARG A 144 -2.92 -0.70 -7.51
C ARG A 144 -3.16 -0.54 -6.04
N LEU A 145 -3.95 0.45 -5.68
CA LEU A 145 -4.55 0.53 -4.36
C LEU A 145 -5.96 -0.03 -4.41
N LYS A 146 -6.17 -1.15 -3.72
CA LYS A 146 -7.41 -1.91 -3.73
C LYS A 146 -8.11 -1.81 -2.39
N PHE A 147 -9.41 -1.55 -2.46
CA PHE A 147 -10.31 -1.49 -1.32
C PHE A 147 -11.42 -2.52 -1.45
N ASP A 148 -11.76 -3.20 -0.35
CA ASP A 148 -13.01 -3.95 -0.20
C ASP A 148 -14.13 -3.07 0.41
N VAL A 149 -14.17 -1.81 -0.04
CA VAL A 149 -15.22 -0.86 0.34
C VAL A 149 -15.98 -0.37 -0.89
N ASN A 150 -17.20 0.12 -0.66
CA ASN A 150 -17.99 0.73 -1.73
C ASN A 150 -17.25 1.96 -2.27
N PRO A 151 -17.11 2.12 -3.60
CA PRO A 151 -16.39 3.27 -4.16
C PRO A 151 -16.94 4.63 -3.74
N LEU A 152 -18.22 4.71 -3.39
CA LEU A 152 -18.82 5.98 -2.96
C LEU A 152 -18.58 6.30 -1.48
N ASP A 153 -18.00 5.37 -0.72
CA ASP A 153 -17.52 5.63 0.64
C ASP A 153 -16.06 6.10 0.63
N LEU A 154 -15.38 6.11 -0.52
CA LEU A 154 -14.01 6.61 -0.67
C LEU A 154 -14.00 8.11 -0.91
N ILE A 155 -13.29 8.84 -0.05
CA ILE A 155 -13.17 10.29 -0.06
C ILE A 155 -11.72 10.66 -0.35
N PHE A 156 -11.49 11.35 -1.47
CA PHE A 156 -10.14 11.70 -1.95
C PHE A 156 -9.80 13.15 -1.61
N SER A 157 -8.87 13.42 -0.70
CA SER A 157 -8.44 14.78 -0.35
C SER A 157 -7.00 15.06 -0.77
N ARG A 158 -6.72 16.33 -1.04
CA ARG A 158 -5.36 16.85 -1.15
C ARG A 158 -4.89 17.35 0.21
N SER A 159 -3.71 16.91 0.64
CA SER A 159 -3.03 17.43 1.81
C SER A 159 -1.60 17.82 1.43
N GLY A 160 -1.40 19.08 1.05
CA GLY A 160 -0.13 19.53 0.47
C GLY A 160 0.18 18.80 -0.85
N ASP A 161 1.34 18.16 -0.90
CA ASP A 161 1.78 17.36 -2.05
C ASP A 161 1.28 15.90 -2.02
N ASN A 162 0.64 15.49 -0.92
CA ASN A 162 0.10 14.16 -0.72
C ASN A 162 -1.33 14.04 -1.23
N LEU A 163 -1.69 12.81 -1.61
CA LEU A 163 -3.08 12.38 -1.77
C LEU A 163 -3.48 11.59 -0.53
N GLU A 164 -4.65 11.87 0.00
CA GLU A 164 -5.22 11.14 1.12
C GLU A 164 -6.54 10.53 0.65
N VAL A 165 -6.77 9.26 0.98
CA VAL A 165 -8.02 8.56 0.74
C VAL A 165 -8.59 8.12 2.08
N MET A 166 -9.70 8.73 2.48
CA MET A 166 -10.41 8.38 3.70
C MET A 166 -11.62 7.48 3.40
N ILE A 167 -11.95 6.57 4.32
CA ILE A 167 -13.19 5.81 4.25
C ILE A 167 -14.27 6.50 5.08
N ASN A 168 -15.33 6.93 4.40
CA ASN A 168 -16.46 7.63 5.02
C ASN A 168 -17.18 6.74 6.05
N GLY A 169 -17.52 7.33 7.19
CA GLY A 169 -18.17 6.61 8.31
C GLY A 169 -17.19 5.92 9.27
N GLY A 170 -15.88 5.99 9.02
CA GLY A 170 -14.81 5.51 9.89
C GLY A 170 -13.76 6.59 10.19
N THR A 171 -12.64 6.16 10.75
CA THR A 171 -11.43 6.98 10.93
C THR A 171 -10.30 6.59 9.99
N ASP A 172 -10.45 5.48 9.28
CA ASP A 172 -9.40 4.90 8.45
C ASP A 172 -9.06 5.79 7.24
N SER A 173 -7.76 5.96 7.00
CA SER A 173 -7.23 6.75 5.90
C SER A 173 -5.93 6.15 5.38
N ILE A 174 -5.71 6.23 4.07
CA ILE A 174 -4.41 5.91 3.47
C ILE A 174 -3.86 7.12 2.74
N THR A 175 -2.63 7.48 3.06
CA THR A 175 -1.90 8.61 2.47
C THR A 175 -0.91 8.10 1.44
N ILE A 176 -0.96 8.64 0.23
CA ILE A 176 0.05 8.46 -0.80
C ILE A 176 0.95 9.70 -0.78
N GLU A 177 2.18 9.53 -0.30
CA GLU A 177 3.15 10.63 -0.22
C GLU A 177 3.62 11.06 -1.61
N ASP A 178 3.90 12.35 -1.76
CA ASP A 178 4.44 12.94 -2.98
C ASP A 178 3.63 12.60 -4.24
N TRP A 179 2.31 12.38 -4.09
CA TRP A 179 1.37 12.07 -5.17
C TRP A 179 1.55 12.97 -6.40
N ASN A 180 1.96 14.22 -6.16
CA ASN A 180 2.09 15.22 -7.20
C ASN A 180 3.52 15.69 -7.43
N TRP A 181 4.51 14.85 -7.16
CA TRP A 181 5.92 15.20 -7.24
C TRP A 181 6.22 16.07 -8.47
N ARG A 182 6.52 17.34 -8.19
CA ARG A 182 7.08 18.29 -9.14
C ARG A 182 8.54 18.42 -8.77
N ASP A 183 9.43 18.37 -9.76
CA ASP A 183 10.85 18.56 -9.48
C ASP A 183 11.11 19.92 -8.79
N GLU A 184 12.23 19.99 -8.06
CA GLU A 184 12.66 21.15 -7.25
C GLU A 184 12.77 22.46 -8.06
N SER A 185 12.64 22.43 -9.38
CA SER A 185 12.70 23.60 -10.25
C SER A 185 11.34 24.30 -10.43
N GLY A 186 10.25 23.75 -9.89
CA GLY A 186 8.88 24.25 -10.06
C GLY A 186 8.39 24.18 -11.52
N ARG A 187 9.23 23.66 -12.42
CA ARG A 187 8.87 23.32 -13.79
C ARG A 187 8.62 21.82 -13.77
N GLY A 188 7.37 21.41 -13.67
CA GLY A 188 7.02 20.04 -14.02
C GLY A 188 7.66 19.77 -15.37
N ARG A 189 8.67 18.89 -15.42
CA ARG A 189 9.33 18.60 -16.68
C ARG A 189 8.22 18.11 -17.60
N ARG A 190 8.02 18.82 -18.70
CA ARG A 190 7.70 18.17 -19.95
C ARG A 190 8.94 17.34 -20.27
N HIS A 191 9.11 16.21 -19.59
CA HIS A 191 9.90 15.15 -20.15
C HIS A 191 9.09 14.68 -21.34
N GLU A 192 9.67 14.90 -22.50
CA GLU A 192 9.18 14.35 -23.74
C GLU A 192 9.39 12.82 -23.65
N ARG A 193 8.42 12.14 -23.00
CA ARG A 193 8.11 10.69 -22.87
C ARG A 193 8.09 10.16 -21.42
N ASP A 194 6.87 10.07 -20.86
CA ASP A 194 6.36 8.97 -20.00
C ASP A 194 7.10 8.57 -18.70
N ASP A 195 7.51 9.52 -17.86
CA ASP A 195 8.17 9.25 -16.57
C ASP A 195 7.57 10.04 -15.38
N LYS A 196 6.24 10.24 -15.40
CA LYS A 196 5.48 10.45 -14.17
C LYS A 196 5.09 9.08 -13.61
N GLU A 197 5.84 8.58 -12.65
CA GLU A 197 5.43 7.39 -11.90
C GLU A 197 4.65 7.87 -10.69
N TYR A 198 3.32 7.84 -10.78
CA TYR A 198 2.51 7.89 -9.57
C TYR A 198 2.85 6.64 -8.76
N LEU A 199 2.89 6.74 -7.43
CA LEU A 199 3.06 5.56 -6.59
C LEU A 199 1.88 4.59 -6.71
N ILE A 200 0.74 5.08 -7.22
CA ILE A 200 -0.46 4.30 -7.49
C ILE A 200 -1.07 4.78 -8.80
N ASP A 201 -1.20 3.88 -9.76
CA ASP A 201 -1.79 4.18 -11.07
C ASP A 201 -3.29 3.87 -11.11
N GLU A 202 -3.75 2.90 -10.31
CA GLU A 202 -5.15 2.47 -10.29
C GLU A 202 -5.69 2.35 -8.87
N PHE A 203 -6.84 2.97 -8.61
CA PHE A 203 -7.63 2.78 -7.39
C PHE A 203 -8.80 1.87 -7.72
N ARG A 204 -8.97 0.77 -7.00
CA ARG A 204 -10.00 -0.22 -7.29
C ARG A 204 -10.86 -0.53 -6.08
N ALA A 205 -12.17 -0.39 -6.22
CA ALA A 205 -13.13 -0.63 -5.14
C ALA A 205 -13.74 -2.05 -5.19
N SER A 206 -14.54 -2.40 -4.16
CA SER A 206 -15.07 -3.77 -3.96
C SER A 206 -15.97 -4.26 -5.09
N ASN A 207 -16.78 -3.36 -5.66
CA ASN A 207 -17.65 -3.68 -6.80
C ASN A 207 -16.89 -3.74 -8.14
N GLY A 208 -15.57 -3.61 -8.08
CA GLY A 208 -14.69 -3.76 -9.21
C GLY A 208 -14.55 -2.53 -10.10
N LYS A 209 -15.27 -1.43 -9.79
CA LYS A 209 -15.03 -0.13 -10.43
C LYS A 209 -13.62 0.37 -10.09
N HIS A 210 -13.08 1.19 -10.97
CA HIS A 210 -11.74 1.74 -10.82
C HIS A 210 -11.67 3.23 -11.18
N LEU A 211 -10.61 3.88 -10.71
CA LEU A 211 -10.16 5.21 -11.11
C LEU A 211 -8.68 5.10 -11.51
N ASP A 212 -8.31 5.66 -12.66
CA ASP A 212 -6.91 5.91 -12.97
C ASP A 212 -6.43 7.22 -12.34
N ASP A 213 -5.11 7.41 -12.30
CA ASP A 213 -4.42 8.63 -11.86
C ASP A 213 -5.08 9.93 -12.39
N ARG A 214 -5.41 9.98 -13.68
CA ARG A 214 -6.01 11.14 -14.33
C ARG A 214 -7.43 11.39 -13.83
N LYS A 215 -8.21 10.34 -13.60
CA LYS A 215 -9.57 10.44 -13.04
C LYS A 215 -9.56 10.89 -11.60
N VAL A 216 -8.57 10.45 -10.81
CA VAL A 216 -8.38 10.96 -9.45
C VAL A 216 -8.13 12.46 -9.46
N GLU A 217 -7.26 12.97 -10.34
CA GLU A 217 -7.03 14.42 -10.47
C GLU A 217 -8.29 15.18 -10.90
N GLN A 218 -9.06 14.65 -11.86
CA GLN A 218 -10.31 15.27 -12.27
C GLN A 218 -11.36 15.26 -11.15
N LEU A 219 -11.41 14.19 -10.36
CA LEU A 219 -12.30 14.08 -9.20
C LEU A 219 -11.94 15.13 -8.15
N ILE A 220 -10.66 15.23 -7.77
CA ILE A 220 -10.17 16.24 -6.82
C ILE A 220 -10.55 17.65 -7.27
N GLN A 221 -10.38 17.96 -8.57
CA GLN A 221 -10.76 19.25 -9.12
C GLN A 221 -12.27 19.51 -9.04
N ALA A 222 -13.10 18.50 -9.33
CA ALA A 222 -14.55 18.60 -9.23
C ALA A 222 -15.02 18.81 -7.80
N MET A 223 -14.39 18.14 -6.83
CA MET A 223 -14.66 18.33 -5.42
C MET A 223 -14.32 19.74 -4.94
N ALA A 224 -13.18 20.28 -5.38
CA ALA A 224 -12.77 21.65 -5.08
C ALA A 224 -13.77 22.68 -5.65
N THR A 225 -14.21 22.47 -6.89
CA THR A 225 -15.26 23.30 -7.52
C THR A 225 -16.58 23.21 -6.77
N PHE A 226 -17.02 22.00 -6.39
CA PHE A 226 -18.24 21.81 -5.61
C PHE A 226 -18.22 22.59 -4.30
N GLY A 227 -17.10 22.50 -3.56
CA GLY A 227 -16.93 23.25 -2.31
C GLY A 227 -17.01 24.77 -2.53
N ALA A 228 -16.33 25.27 -3.57
CA ALA A 228 -16.35 26.69 -3.92
C ALA A 228 -17.76 27.21 -4.28
N ASP A 229 -18.50 26.45 -5.08
CA ASP A 229 -19.86 26.82 -5.52
C ASP A 229 -20.87 26.82 -4.37
N ASN A 230 -20.64 25.99 -3.35
CA ASN A 230 -21.50 25.86 -2.19
C ASN A 230 -21.01 26.63 -0.95
N GLY A 231 -19.86 27.32 -1.05
CA GLY A 231 -19.27 28.08 0.06
C GLY A 231 -18.89 27.23 1.27
N MET A 232 -18.48 25.98 1.06
CA MET A 232 -18.16 25.03 2.11
C MET A 232 -16.91 24.20 1.77
N SER A 233 -16.24 23.65 2.78
CA SER A 233 -15.17 22.69 2.54
C SER A 233 -15.73 21.36 2.01
N TRP A 234 -14.88 20.52 1.42
CA TRP A 234 -15.34 19.20 0.98
C TRP A 234 -15.77 18.31 2.15
N SER A 235 -15.09 18.40 3.30
CA SER A 235 -15.50 17.70 4.52
C SER A 235 -16.87 18.16 5.02
N ASP A 236 -17.16 19.46 4.97
CA ASP A 236 -18.50 19.98 5.28
C ASP A 236 -19.55 19.49 4.26
N ALA A 237 -19.20 19.43 2.97
CA ALA A 237 -20.08 18.95 1.92
C ALA A 237 -20.50 17.48 2.13
N ILE A 238 -19.59 16.61 2.56
CA ILE A 238 -19.90 15.21 2.86
C ILE A 238 -20.98 15.11 3.94
N GLN A 239 -20.92 15.98 4.96
CA GLN A 239 -21.87 15.97 6.08
C GLN A 239 -23.19 16.67 5.74
N GLN A 240 -23.14 17.80 5.05
CA GLN A 240 -24.30 18.67 4.82
C GLN A 240 -25.07 18.34 3.53
N LYS A 241 -24.39 17.79 2.52
CA LYS A 241 -24.93 17.50 1.19
C LYS A 241 -24.55 16.10 0.68
N PRO A 242 -24.78 15.01 1.47
CA PRO A 242 -24.27 13.69 1.13
C PRO A 242 -24.76 13.17 -0.23
N GLN A 243 -26.03 13.40 -0.62
CA GLN A 243 -26.53 12.92 -1.92
C GLN A 243 -25.89 13.63 -3.12
N GLU A 244 -25.58 14.93 -3.01
CA GLU A 244 -24.90 15.68 -4.07
C GLU A 244 -23.44 15.22 -4.20
N VAL A 245 -22.75 15.02 -3.07
CA VAL A 245 -21.39 14.45 -3.02
C VAL A 245 -21.34 13.07 -3.68
N GLN A 246 -22.28 12.18 -3.34
CA GLN A 246 -22.40 10.85 -3.93
C GLN A 246 -22.60 10.91 -5.46
N THR A 247 -23.32 11.93 -5.94
CA THR A 247 -23.52 12.17 -7.37
C THR A 247 -22.22 12.57 -8.06
N VAL A 248 -21.41 13.44 -7.43
CA VAL A 248 -20.08 13.83 -7.94
C VAL A 248 -19.17 12.61 -8.01
N LEU A 249 -19.02 11.86 -6.90
CA LEU A 249 -18.18 10.67 -6.84
C LEU A 249 -18.55 9.65 -7.93
N ALA A 250 -19.85 9.35 -8.09
CA ALA A 250 -20.34 8.35 -9.03
C ALA A 250 -20.03 8.64 -10.51
N GLN A 251 -19.76 9.90 -10.89
CA GLN A 251 -19.44 10.28 -12.27
C GLN A 251 -18.03 9.86 -12.71
N TYR A 252 -17.12 9.65 -11.75
CA TYR A 252 -15.71 9.39 -12.05
C TYR A 252 -15.38 7.90 -12.08
N TRP A 253 -16.07 7.10 -11.27
CA TRP A 253 -15.82 5.65 -11.19
C TRP A 253 -16.24 4.90 -12.47
N GLU A 254 -15.28 4.27 -13.12
CA GLU A 254 -15.49 3.56 -14.38
C GLU A 254 -16.02 2.13 -14.15
N LYS A 255 -16.74 1.61 -15.15
CA LYS A 255 -17.17 0.20 -15.16
C LYS A 255 -16.00 -0.69 -15.60
N GLN A 256 -16.01 -1.95 -15.17
CA GLN A 256 -15.09 -2.98 -15.68
C GLN A 256 -15.27 -3.24 -17.17
#